data_AF-A0A9Q8T6C9-F1
#
_entry.id   AF-A0A9Q8T6C9-F1
#
_cell.length_a   1.000
_cell.length_b   1.000
_cell.length_c   1.000
_cell.angle_alpha   90.00
_cell.angle_beta   90.00
_cell.angle_gamma   90.00
#
_symmetry.space_group_name_H-M   'P 1'
#
loop_
_entity.id
_entity.type
_entity.pdbx_description
1 polymer ?
#
loop_
_entity_poly.entity_id
_entity_poly.type
_entity_poly.pdbx_seq_one_letter_code
_entity_poly.pdbx_strand_id
1 'polypeptide(L)'
;MLDKIFFSAVLGSAAEVIVTVGGKTFTPTWSSIPDGGVGVYHGSVVLLSETGDVNVQLSRPGRLLARVDGPAFSSASCDNGRTNWNPWVGSAVVAGSVSVTMPNSRQNQGCIKGTGAKGFRELCEFNCKYNYCPVSSCLCQAVGVPNTKPPALEKDGFPAKGKSENYSGLCSNACNLGFCPEEFCSETPQTTIVPTVSEFLPPACRAGTSLVGYERFEGLCSYACNFGFCPLHICRCTSEGGLIEPPAQVPGATGKPVGDYNDEKLCEFACSRTWCPEVCKSNDDEETEPPIEPNDTCQASDKTYSDLDLDRTGEYMRWLLMDPENAAATGRQYITIVNLTPHPFKLTSTHSYQMDEFNWGDIPPGRARQNVAHYTEDIEANNVDDNGEAYYDIGNTGKKFVVRATTHIPDAYPRRVVFDLSGMGKGQREYRVPGQEVPVTLVITGSDSFGFITSLSHGPGNWMNAIKDTIRDRRVVDLVMPGTHDSGMSKITDALLSGCRIRSPIRPRHTADCAGAN
;
A
#
# COMPACT_ATOMS: atom_id res chain seq x y z
N MET A 1 -23.05 1.27 -5.61
CA MET A 1 -21.86 0.41 -5.77
C MET A 1 -22.16 -0.59 -6.88
N LEU A 2 -21.17 -0.97 -7.71
CA LEU A 2 -21.33 -1.97 -8.75
C LEU A 2 -20.28 -3.06 -8.51
N ASP A 3 -20.71 -4.32 -8.42
CA ASP A 3 -19.82 -5.46 -8.29
C ASP A 3 -18.99 -5.61 -9.58
N LYS A 4 -17.69 -5.93 -9.47
CA LYS A 4 -16.81 -6.07 -10.64
C LYS A 4 -15.84 -7.22 -10.50
N ILE A 5 -15.49 -7.84 -11.63
CA ILE A 5 -14.31 -8.69 -11.76
C ILE A 5 -13.17 -7.84 -12.33
N PHE A 6 -12.06 -7.78 -11.62
CA PHE A 6 -10.83 -7.11 -12.04
C PHE A 6 -9.82 -8.15 -12.52
N PHE A 7 -9.07 -7.82 -13.57
CA PHE A 7 -8.05 -8.71 -14.10
C PHE A 7 -6.84 -7.93 -14.61
N SER A 8 -5.67 -8.53 -14.47
CA SER A 8 -4.40 -8.00 -14.95
C SER A 8 -3.64 -9.08 -15.72
N ALA A 9 -2.98 -8.72 -16.81
CA ALA A 9 -2.24 -9.66 -17.64
C ALA A 9 -0.91 -9.07 -18.11
N VAL A 10 0.19 -9.81 -17.90
CA VAL A 10 1.50 -9.45 -18.46
C VAL A 10 1.61 -10.04 -19.87
N LEU A 11 1.69 -9.19 -20.89
CA LEU A 11 1.57 -9.59 -22.29
C LEU A 11 2.65 -8.97 -23.16
N GLY A 12 3.09 -9.75 -24.16
CA GLY A 12 3.96 -9.27 -25.24
C GLY A 12 3.25 -8.50 -26.36
N SER A 13 1.91 -8.57 -26.38
CA SER A 13 1.02 -7.78 -27.24
C SER A 13 -0.42 -7.98 -26.77
N ALA A 14 -1.32 -7.09 -27.15
CA ALA A 14 -2.73 -7.16 -26.74
C ALA A 14 -3.36 -8.54 -26.99
N ALA A 15 -4.27 -8.92 -26.10
CA ALA A 15 -5.08 -10.13 -26.17
C ALA A 15 -6.53 -9.78 -25.79
N GLU A 16 -7.47 -10.64 -26.17
CA GLU A 16 -8.88 -10.48 -25.84
C GLU A 16 -9.18 -11.15 -24.50
N VAL A 17 -10.00 -10.50 -23.68
CA VAL A 17 -10.52 -11.06 -22.44
C VAL A 17 -11.98 -11.37 -22.60
N ILE A 18 -12.36 -12.57 -22.17
CA ILE A 18 -13.74 -13.01 -22.06
C ILE A 18 -13.98 -13.37 -20.61
N VAL A 19 -15.04 -12.83 -20.02
CA VAL A 19 -15.48 -13.16 -18.67
C VAL A 19 -16.83 -13.85 -18.77
N THR A 20 -16.98 -15.00 -18.13
CA THR A 20 -18.26 -15.72 -18.05
C THR A 20 -18.67 -15.85 -16.59
N VAL A 21 -19.93 -15.50 -16.29
CA VAL A 21 -20.54 -15.65 -14.96
C VAL A 21 -21.90 -16.30 -15.15
N GLY A 22 -22.14 -17.48 -14.56
CA GLY A 22 -23.44 -18.15 -14.66
C GLY A 22 -23.87 -18.48 -16.09
N GLY A 23 -22.92 -18.68 -17.00
CA GLY A 23 -23.18 -18.88 -18.43
C GLY A 23 -23.36 -17.58 -19.24
N LYS A 24 -23.49 -16.41 -18.59
CA LYS A 24 -23.50 -15.12 -19.28
C LYS A 24 -22.09 -14.67 -19.61
N THR A 25 -21.89 -14.25 -20.86
CA THR A 25 -20.56 -13.86 -21.37
C THR A 25 -20.43 -12.35 -21.50
N PHE A 26 -19.28 -11.83 -21.11
CA PHE A 26 -18.90 -10.43 -21.18
C PHE A 26 -17.57 -10.29 -21.93
N THR A 27 -17.47 -9.25 -22.76
CA THR A 27 -16.27 -8.92 -23.55
C THR A 27 -15.72 -7.55 -23.13
N PRO A 28 -15.02 -7.45 -21.99
CA PRO A 28 -14.49 -6.20 -21.50
C PRO A 28 -13.35 -5.65 -22.37
N THR A 29 -13.17 -4.34 -22.34
CA THR A 29 -12.00 -3.67 -22.92
C THR A 29 -10.92 -3.43 -21.86
N TRP A 30 -9.67 -3.29 -22.30
CA TRP A 30 -8.56 -2.90 -21.42
C TRP A 30 -8.74 -1.45 -20.97
N SER A 31 -8.79 -1.22 -19.66
CA SER A 31 -8.85 0.12 -19.07
C SER A 31 -7.47 0.76 -18.91
N SER A 32 -6.41 -0.06 -18.88
CA SER A 32 -5.01 0.38 -18.92
C SER A 32 -4.21 -0.52 -19.86
N ILE A 33 -3.44 0.12 -20.74
CA ILE A 33 -2.58 -0.53 -21.74
C ILE A 33 -1.16 -0.01 -21.51
N PRO A 34 -0.14 -0.88 -21.44
CA PRO A 34 1.24 -0.47 -21.25
C PRO A 34 1.75 0.30 -22.49
N ASP A 35 2.68 1.22 -22.26
CA ASP A 35 3.34 1.96 -23.34
C ASP A 35 3.96 1.02 -24.38
N GLY A 36 3.66 1.25 -25.65
CA GLY A 36 4.06 0.41 -26.77
C GLY A 36 3.50 -1.03 -26.76
N GLY A 37 2.51 -1.35 -25.92
CA GLY A 37 1.76 -2.60 -25.98
C GLY A 37 2.48 -3.84 -25.43
N VAL A 38 3.60 -3.66 -24.72
CA VAL A 38 4.34 -4.73 -24.07
C VAL A 38 4.43 -4.44 -22.57
N GLY A 39 3.87 -5.32 -21.74
CA GLY A 39 3.86 -5.14 -20.29
C GLY A 39 2.55 -5.54 -19.63
N VAL A 40 2.18 -4.85 -18.56
CA VAL A 40 0.99 -5.17 -17.76
C VAL A 40 -0.24 -4.44 -18.28
N TYR A 41 -1.24 -5.20 -18.68
CA TYR A 41 -2.58 -4.73 -19.04
C TYR A 41 -3.51 -4.85 -17.85
N HIS A 42 -4.44 -3.89 -17.68
CA HIS A 42 -5.47 -3.95 -16.64
C HIS A 42 -6.86 -3.74 -17.23
N GLY A 43 -7.84 -4.48 -16.73
CA GLY A 43 -9.24 -4.36 -17.13
C GLY A 43 -10.19 -4.76 -16.02
N SER A 44 -11.47 -4.46 -16.24
CA SER A 44 -12.54 -4.89 -15.34
C SER A 44 -13.86 -5.02 -16.08
N VAL A 45 -14.77 -5.81 -15.52
CA VAL A 45 -16.16 -5.92 -15.99
C VAL A 45 -17.10 -5.69 -14.83
N VAL A 46 -18.18 -4.95 -15.06
CA VAL A 46 -19.28 -4.78 -14.09
C VAL A 46 -20.18 -6.01 -14.14
N LEU A 47 -20.43 -6.57 -12.97
CA LEU A 47 -21.41 -7.61 -12.72
C LEU A 47 -22.77 -6.93 -12.47
N LEU A 48 -23.79 -7.38 -13.20
CA LEU A 48 -25.16 -6.88 -13.09
C LEU A 48 -26.01 -7.82 -12.23
N SER A 49 -25.52 -8.15 -11.03
CA SER A 49 -26.13 -9.13 -10.11
C SER A 49 -26.14 -10.58 -10.60
N GLU A 50 -25.21 -10.94 -11.48
CA GLU A 50 -25.11 -12.32 -11.99
C GLU A 50 -24.59 -13.29 -10.94
N THR A 51 -25.15 -14.50 -10.92
CA THR A 51 -24.76 -15.61 -10.04
C THR A 51 -24.35 -16.83 -10.87
N GLY A 52 -23.59 -17.75 -10.27
CA GLY A 52 -23.11 -18.98 -10.89
C GLY A 52 -21.61 -19.00 -11.13
N ASP A 53 -21.14 -19.99 -11.88
CA ASP A 53 -19.72 -20.26 -12.12
C ASP A 53 -19.00 -19.08 -12.77
N VAL A 54 -17.80 -18.79 -12.28
CA VAL A 54 -16.98 -17.67 -12.74
C VAL A 54 -15.80 -18.18 -13.54
N ASN A 55 -15.60 -17.61 -14.72
CA ASN A 55 -14.52 -17.97 -15.60
C ASN A 55 -13.94 -16.72 -16.29
N VAL A 56 -12.62 -16.59 -16.32
CA VAL A 56 -11.91 -15.53 -17.04
C VAL A 56 -10.95 -16.17 -18.02
N GLN A 57 -11.11 -15.86 -19.31
CA GLN A 57 -10.28 -16.36 -20.39
C GLN A 57 -9.53 -15.22 -21.06
N LEU A 58 -8.28 -15.50 -21.38
CA LEU A 58 -7.43 -14.65 -22.19
C LEU A 58 -7.10 -15.38 -23.48
N SER A 59 -7.39 -14.76 -24.62
CA SER A 59 -7.25 -15.43 -25.91
C SER A 59 -6.75 -14.49 -27.01
N ARG A 60 -6.28 -15.10 -28.10
CA ARG A 60 -5.99 -14.47 -29.38
C ARG A 60 -6.73 -15.25 -30.46
N PRO A 61 -6.89 -14.73 -31.69
CA PRO A 61 -7.59 -15.44 -32.76
C PRO A 61 -7.11 -16.89 -32.90
N GLY A 62 -8.01 -17.85 -32.65
CA GLY A 62 -7.74 -19.29 -32.74
C GLY A 62 -6.90 -19.90 -31.60
N ARG A 63 -6.55 -19.17 -30.52
CA ARG A 63 -5.72 -19.68 -29.42
C ARG A 63 -6.15 -19.15 -28.05
N LEU A 64 -6.53 -20.06 -27.15
CA LEU A 64 -6.65 -19.77 -25.72
C LEU A 64 -5.23 -19.65 -25.12
N LEU A 65 -4.95 -18.53 -24.46
CA LEU A 65 -3.67 -18.28 -23.80
C LEU A 65 -3.70 -18.75 -22.34
N ALA A 66 -4.70 -18.28 -21.59
CA ALA A 66 -4.86 -18.59 -20.18
C ALA A 66 -6.33 -18.65 -19.80
N ARG A 67 -6.64 -19.46 -18.80
CA ARG A 67 -7.97 -19.59 -18.20
C ARG A 67 -7.83 -19.62 -16.69
N VAL A 68 -8.70 -18.89 -16.02
CA VAL A 68 -8.80 -18.85 -14.56
C VAL A 68 -10.25 -19.13 -14.20
N ASP A 69 -10.49 -20.21 -13.48
CA ASP A 69 -11.81 -20.59 -12.94
C ASP A 69 -11.91 -20.14 -11.49
N GLY A 70 -12.89 -19.28 -11.21
CA GLY A 70 -13.19 -18.79 -9.87
C GLY A 70 -14.32 -19.57 -9.21
N PRO A 71 -14.51 -19.41 -7.88
CA PRO A 71 -15.65 -19.97 -7.18
C PRO A 71 -16.95 -19.39 -7.75
N ALA A 72 -18.00 -20.21 -7.75
CA ALA A 72 -19.32 -19.78 -8.18
C ALA A 72 -19.87 -18.70 -7.24
N PHE A 73 -20.46 -17.66 -7.82
CA PHE A 73 -21.24 -16.67 -7.06
C PHE A 73 -22.58 -17.30 -6.69
N SER A 74 -22.77 -17.72 -5.45
CA SER A 74 -23.99 -18.43 -5.05
C SER A 74 -24.55 -17.92 -3.73
N SER A 75 -25.85 -18.15 -3.52
CA SER A 75 -26.54 -17.89 -2.24
C SER A 75 -25.99 -18.69 -1.08
N ALA A 76 -25.23 -19.78 -1.33
CA ALA A 76 -24.49 -20.49 -0.29
C ALA A 76 -23.36 -19.65 0.33
N SER A 77 -22.99 -18.54 -0.30
CA SER A 77 -22.04 -17.54 0.24
C SER A 77 -22.74 -16.43 1.02
N CYS A 78 -24.06 -16.56 1.23
CA CYS A 78 -24.91 -15.61 1.94
C CYS A 78 -25.23 -16.14 3.35
N ASP A 79 -24.44 -15.74 4.33
CA ASP A 79 -24.75 -16.00 5.74
C ASP A 79 -25.51 -14.80 6.32
N ASN A 80 -26.67 -15.06 6.95
CA ASN A 80 -27.51 -14.03 7.60
C ASN A 80 -27.91 -12.86 6.68
N GLY A 81 -28.20 -13.13 5.41
CA GLY A 81 -28.52 -12.09 4.42
C GLY A 81 -27.31 -11.26 3.96
N ARG A 82 -26.09 -11.66 4.34
CA ARG A 82 -24.83 -11.01 3.94
C ARG A 82 -24.08 -11.92 3.00
N THR A 83 -23.96 -11.52 1.74
CA THR A 83 -23.05 -12.17 0.80
C THR A 83 -21.64 -11.75 1.14
N ASN A 84 -20.84 -12.68 1.67
CA ASN A 84 -19.42 -12.43 1.82
C ASN A 84 -18.76 -12.59 0.45
N TRP A 85 -18.56 -11.48 -0.26
CA TRP A 85 -17.74 -11.41 -1.47
C TRP A 85 -16.25 -11.50 -1.13
N ASN A 86 -15.86 -12.49 -0.32
CA ASN A 86 -14.48 -12.73 0.08
C ASN A 86 -13.61 -12.59 -1.16
N PRO A 87 -12.69 -11.60 -1.23
CA PRO A 87 -11.96 -11.33 -2.45
C PRO A 87 -11.24 -12.62 -2.85
N TRP A 88 -11.58 -13.12 -4.03
CA TRP A 88 -10.95 -14.29 -4.61
C TRP A 88 -10.02 -13.83 -5.71
N VAL A 89 -8.79 -14.31 -5.65
CA VAL A 89 -7.75 -14.01 -6.63
C VAL A 89 -7.25 -15.32 -7.20
N GLY A 90 -7.45 -15.49 -8.51
CA GLY A 90 -6.84 -16.55 -9.29
C GLY A 90 -5.71 -16.02 -10.16
N SER A 91 -4.81 -16.91 -10.54
CA SER A 91 -3.77 -16.62 -11.52
C SER A 91 -3.57 -17.83 -12.44
N ALA A 92 -3.14 -17.55 -13.67
CA ALA A 92 -2.74 -18.58 -14.62
C ALA A 92 -1.53 -18.06 -15.41
N VAL A 93 -0.65 -18.97 -15.78
CA VAL A 93 0.55 -18.68 -16.58
C VAL A 93 0.51 -19.48 -17.87
N VAL A 94 1.01 -18.88 -18.95
CA VAL A 94 1.16 -19.57 -20.23
C VAL A 94 2.49 -20.33 -20.21
N ALA A 95 2.48 -21.60 -20.62
CA ALA A 95 3.71 -22.38 -20.72
C ALA A 95 4.62 -21.85 -21.85
N GLY A 96 5.93 -21.83 -21.58
CA GLY A 96 6.96 -21.40 -22.52
C GLY A 96 7.40 -19.94 -22.34
N SER A 97 8.54 -19.61 -22.94
CA SER A 97 9.09 -18.25 -22.91
C SER A 97 8.44 -17.36 -23.96
N VAL A 98 8.06 -16.15 -23.57
CA VAL A 98 7.67 -15.09 -24.49
C VAL A 98 8.90 -14.24 -24.81
N SER A 99 9.34 -14.25 -26.07
CA SER A 99 10.42 -13.37 -26.54
C SER A 99 9.82 -12.14 -27.19
N VAL A 100 9.91 -10.99 -26.52
CA VAL A 100 9.44 -9.69 -27.02
C VAL A 100 10.50 -8.63 -26.79
N THR A 101 10.69 -7.76 -27.78
CA THR A 101 11.54 -6.58 -27.64
C THR A 101 10.72 -5.48 -27.00
N MET A 102 11.18 -4.94 -25.87
CA MET A 102 10.56 -3.78 -25.25
C MET A 102 10.68 -2.58 -26.19
N PRO A 103 9.58 -1.85 -26.47
CA PRO A 103 9.61 -0.67 -27.35
C PRO A 103 10.55 0.41 -26.84
N ASN A 104 10.65 0.55 -25.50
CA ASN A 104 11.45 1.54 -24.82
C ASN A 104 12.24 0.86 -23.69
N SER A 105 13.51 1.26 -23.51
CA SER A 105 14.31 0.81 -22.36
C SER A 105 13.74 1.40 -21.06
N ARG A 106 13.93 0.70 -19.93
CA ARG A 106 13.42 1.19 -18.64
C ARG A 106 13.99 2.56 -18.24
N GLN A 107 15.22 2.86 -18.66
CA GLN A 107 15.88 4.15 -18.37
C GLN A 107 15.22 5.33 -19.10
N ASN A 108 14.58 5.08 -20.25
CA ASN A 108 13.87 6.09 -21.03
C ASN A 108 12.40 6.23 -20.61
N GLN A 109 11.96 5.44 -19.64
CA GLN A 109 10.58 5.46 -19.15
C GLN A 109 10.47 6.24 -17.85
N GLY A 110 9.41 7.03 -17.76
CA GLY A 110 9.05 7.79 -16.58
C GLY A 110 7.54 7.82 -16.40
N CYS A 111 7.07 8.52 -15.37
CA CYS A 111 5.64 8.77 -15.27
C CYS A 111 5.18 9.60 -16.47
N ILE A 112 4.05 9.22 -17.07
CA ILE A 112 3.42 9.93 -18.20
C ILE A 112 2.00 10.38 -17.88
N LYS A 113 1.42 9.86 -16.82
CA LYS A 113 0.07 10.18 -16.36
C LYS A 113 0.05 10.01 -14.86
N GLY A 114 -0.34 11.04 -14.14
CA GLY A 114 -0.50 10.96 -12.69
C GLY A 114 -1.76 11.66 -12.22
N THR A 115 -2.08 11.41 -10.96
CA THR A 115 -3.20 12.03 -10.26
C THR A 115 -2.76 12.37 -8.83
N GLY A 116 -3.62 13.02 -8.07
CA GLY A 116 -3.35 13.40 -6.69
C GLY A 116 -4.64 13.50 -5.89
N ALA A 117 -4.49 13.74 -4.59
CA ALA A 117 -5.61 14.00 -3.70
C ALA A 117 -6.41 15.26 -4.13
N LYS A 118 -7.56 15.49 -3.48
CA LYS A 118 -8.36 16.70 -3.73
C LYS A 118 -7.49 17.96 -3.50
N GLY A 119 -7.47 18.86 -4.48
CA GLY A 119 -6.58 20.05 -4.47
C GLY A 119 -5.22 19.83 -5.16
N PHE A 120 -4.71 18.59 -5.20
CA PHE A 120 -3.43 18.26 -5.85
C PHE A 120 -3.60 17.71 -7.27
N ARG A 121 -4.78 17.22 -7.60
CA ARG A 121 -5.05 16.47 -8.85
C ARG A 121 -4.55 17.17 -10.11
N GLU A 122 -4.86 18.45 -10.29
CA GLU A 122 -4.50 19.19 -11.50
C GLU A 122 -2.99 19.41 -11.62
N LEU A 123 -2.33 19.75 -10.50
CA LEU A 123 -0.89 19.86 -10.44
C LEU A 123 -0.21 18.52 -10.70
N CYS A 124 -0.70 17.42 -10.13
CA CYS A 124 -0.16 16.09 -10.39
C CYS A 124 -0.38 15.64 -11.84
N GLU A 125 -1.55 15.88 -12.42
CA GLU A 125 -1.83 15.61 -13.84
C GLU A 125 -0.84 16.36 -14.75
N PHE A 126 -0.51 17.62 -14.42
CA PHE A 126 0.47 18.42 -15.18
C PHE A 126 1.92 17.98 -14.97
N ASN A 127 2.32 17.74 -13.73
CA ASN A 127 3.71 17.46 -13.38
C ASN A 127 4.10 16.04 -13.82
N CYS A 128 3.22 15.07 -13.57
CA CYS A 128 3.51 13.66 -13.81
C CYS A 128 3.64 13.31 -15.30
N LYS A 129 3.08 14.08 -16.24
CA LYS A 129 3.32 13.86 -17.68
C LYS A 129 4.75 14.16 -18.15
N TYR A 130 5.52 14.89 -17.33
CA TYR A 130 6.92 15.26 -17.59
C TYR A 130 7.90 14.50 -16.68
N ASN A 131 7.49 13.34 -16.15
CA ASN A 131 8.26 12.54 -15.21
C ASN A 131 8.65 13.24 -13.90
N TYR A 132 7.95 14.32 -13.53
CA TYR A 132 8.03 14.88 -12.19
C TYR A 132 6.78 14.47 -11.42
N CYS A 133 6.84 13.35 -10.70
CA CYS A 133 5.68 12.76 -10.04
C CYS A 133 6.06 12.33 -8.61
N PRO A 134 6.21 13.27 -7.67
CA PRO A 134 6.64 12.96 -6.32
C PRO A 134 5.61 12.08 -5.61
N VAL A 135 6.04 10.90 -5.15
CA VAL A 135 5.16 9.89 -4.51
C VAL A 135 4.52 10.38 -3.21
N SER A 136 5.08 11.42 -2.59
CA SER A 136 4.52 12.07 -1.41
C SER A 136 3.22 12.83 -1.69
N SER A 137 3.02 13.28 -2.94
CA SER A 137 1.90 14.17 -3.30
C SER A 137 1.07 13.65 -4.47
N CYS A 138 1.65 12.80 -5.32
CA CYS A 138 1.07 12.31 -6.55
C CYS A 138 1.17 10.79 -6.68
N LEU A 139 0.21 10.22 -7.41
CA LEU A 139 0.18 8.81 -7.80
C LEU A 139 0.40 8.69 -9.30
N CYS A 140 1.41 7.93 -9.72
CA CYS A 140 1.62 7.62 -11.13
C CYS A 140 0.63 6.56 -11.60
N GLN A 141 -0.16 6.89 -12.62
CA GLN A 141 -1.17 6.02 -13.21
C GLN A 141 -0.67 5.29 -14.46
N ALA A 142 0.36 5.81 -15.12
CA ALA A 142 0.96 5.16 -16.28
C ALA A 142 2.44 5.54 -16.42
N VAL A 143 3.23 4.57 -16.86
CA VAL A 143 4.67 4.71 -17.13
C VAL A 143 4.91 4.48 -18.62
N GLY A 144 5.73 5.33 -19.23
CA GLY A 144 6.07 5.31 -20.65
C GLY A 144 7.12 6.37 -20.97
N VAL A 145 7.29 6.71 -22.25
CA VAL A 145 8.18 7.82 -22.64
C VAL A 145 7.57 9.16 -22.19
N PRO A 146 8.23 9.91 -21.29
CA PRO A 146 7.75 11.22 -20.84
C PRO A 146 7.57 12.20 -21.99
N ASN A 147 6.59 13.09 -21.85
CA ASN A 147 6.46 14.20 -22.80
C ASN A 147 7.71 15.09 -22.74
N THR A 148 8.07 15.68 -23.87
CA THR A 148 9.10 16.71 -23.91
C THR A 148 8.68 17.89 -23.03
N LYS A 149 9.53 18.27 -22.09
CA LYS A 149 9.29 19.43 -21.21
C LYS A 149 9.24 20.71 -22.06
N PRO A 150 8.29 21.62 -21.79
CA PRO A 150 8.37 22.98 -22.29
C PRO A 150 9.69 23.64 -21.87
N PRO A 151 10.17 24.67 -22.60
CA PRO A 151 11.27 25.50 -22.12
C PRO A 151 10.98 26.05 -20.73
N ALA A 152 11.96 25.98 -19.84
CA ALA A 152 11.87 26.59 -18.52
C ALA A 152 11.77 28.12 -18.67
N LEU A 153 10.88 28.72 -17.88
CA LEU A 153 10.67 30.17 -17.88
C LEU A 153 11.58 30.90 -16.88
N GLU A 154 12.37 30.17 -16.09
CA GLU A 154 13.19 30.72 -15.00
C GLU A 154 12.35 31.51 -13.99
N LYS A 155 11.13 31.01 -13.73
CA LYS A 155 10.17 31.57 -12.79
C LYS A 155 9.96 30.65 -11.60
N ASP A 156 9.94 31.23 -10.41
CA ASP A 156 9.57 30.52 -9.20
C ASP A 156 8.06 30.35 -9.08
N GLY A 157 7.66 29.25 -8.45
CA GLY A 157 6.27 28.95 -8.12
C GLY A 157 6.15 28.57 -6.65
N PHE A 158 5.26 29.24 -5.93
CA PHE A 158 5.01 29.05 -4.51
C PHE A 158 3.58 28.53 -4.29
N PRO A 159 3.27 27.92 -3.14
CA PRO A 159 1.88 27.67 -2.77
C PRO A 159 1.06 28.97 -2.74
N ALA A 160 -0.20 28.91 -3.18
CA ALA A 160 -1.12 30.03 -3.03
C ALA A 160 -1.47 30.29 -1.55
N LYS A 161 -1.97 31.50 -1.25
CA LYS A 161 -2.38 31.88 0.10
C LYS A 161 -3.39 30.88 0.68
N GLY A 162 -3.12 30.38 1.88
CA GLY A 162 -3.98 29.39 2.54
C GLY A 162 -3.79 27.96 2.07
N LYS A 163 -2.79 27.69 1.22
CA LYS A 163 -2.31 26.34 0.91
C LYS A 163 -1.15 25.96 1.82
N SER A 164 -0.93 24.66 1.97
CA SER A 164 0.17 24.14 2.77
C SER A 164 1.48 24.12 1.98
N GLU A 165 2.57 23.85 2.70
CA GLU A 165 3.88 23.65 2.09
C GLU A 165 3.94 22.43 1.15
N ASN A 166 2.98 21.50 1.24
CA ASN A 166 2.93 20.30 0.40
C ASN A 166 2.78 20.61 -1.10
N TYR A 167 2.37 21.84 -1.44
CA TYR A 167 2.23 22.32 -2.82
C TYR A 167 3.55 22.83 -3.42
N SER A 168 4.58 23.11 -2.63
CA SER A 168 5.76 23.88 -3.05
C SER A 168 6.50 23.23 -4.22
N GLY A 169 6.86 21.96 -4.09
CA GLY A 169 7.54 21.23 -5.16
C GLY A 169 6.73 21.13 -6.45
N LEU A 170 5.39 20.99 -6.35
CA LEU A 170 4.52 20.91 -7.52
C LEU A 170 4.30 22.27 -8.19
N CYS A 171 4.17 23.34 -7.40
CA CYS A 171 4.01 24.70 -7.89
C CYS A 171 5.31 25.21 -8.53
N SER A 172 6.46 24.96 -7.92
CA SER A 172 7.77 25.35 -8.46
C SER A 172 7.97 24.76 -9.86
N ASN A 173 7.81 23.45 -10.04
CA ASN A 173 7.97 22.83 -11.36
C ASN A 173 6.86 23.24 -12.35
N ALA A 174 5.61 23.35 -11.89
CA ALA A 174 4.49 23.70 -12.76
C ALA A 174 4.58 25.14 -13.29
N CYS A 175 4.80 26.12 -12.42
CA CYS A 175 4.91 27.53 -12.78
C CYS A 175 6.12 27.79 -13.68
N ASN A 176 7.27 27.14 -13.39
CA ASN A 176 8.46 27.23 -14.25
C ASN A 176 8.23 26.68 -15.68
N LEU A 177 7.25 25.78 -15.86
CA LEU A 177 6.86 25.25 -17.17
C LEU A 177 5.63 25.95 -17.77
N GLY A 178 5.24 27.11 -17.23
CA GLY A 178 4.15 27.94 -17.74
C GLY A 178 2.74 27.54 -17.27
N PHE A 179 2.63 26.66 -16.28
CA PHE A 179 1.36 26.25 -15.69
C PHE A 179 1.27 26.64 -14.21
N CYS A 180 0.71 27.81 -13.93
CA CYS A 180 0.64 28.37 -12.58
C CYS A 180 -0.81 28.71 -12.19
N PRO A 181 -1.63 27.71 -11.81
CA PRO A 181 -3.03 27.95 -11.44
C PRO A 181 -3.12 28.72 -10.12
N GLU A 182 -3.69 29.93 -10.15
CA GLU A 182 -3.77 30.85 -8.99
C GLU A 182 -4.53 30.25 -7.78
N GLU A 183 -5.39 29.26 -8.00
CA GLU A 183 -6.08 28.54 -6.92
C GLU A 183 -5.10 27.78 -6.01
N PHE A 184 -4.00 27.27 -6.57
CA PHE A 184 -3.06 26.38 -5.88
C PHE A 184 -1.66 26.98 -5.74
N CYS A 185 -1.26 27.81 -6.70
CA CYS A 185 0.07 28.36 -6.80
C CYS A 185 0.07 29.90 -6.90
N SER A 186 1.22 30.50 -6.63
CA SER A 186 1.48 31.93 -6.78
C SER A 186 2.88 32.13 -7.37
N GLU A 187 3.05 33.17 -8.18
CA GLU A 187 4.38 33.61 -8.65
C GLU A 187 5.18 34.36 -7.56
N THR A 188 4.58 34.61 -6.38
CA THR A 188 5.25 35.28 -5.26
C THR A 188 5.05 34.52 -3.96
N PRO A 189 5.99 34.57 -3.01
CA PRO A 189 5.86 33.89 -1.74
C PRO A 189 4.59 34.31 -0.98
N GLN A 190 3.82 33.32 -0.51
CA GLN A 190 2.61 33.52 0.30
C GLN A 190 2.77 32.88 1.67
N THR A 191 1.96 33.32 2.64
CA THR A 191 1.86 32.64 3.93
C THR A 191 1.17 31.29 3.78
N THR A 192 1.87 30.21 4.14
CA THR A 192 1.37 28.84 4.12
C THR A 192 0.68 28.45 5.43
N ILE A 193 -0.11 27.37 5.39
CA ILE A 193 -0.75 26.77 6.57
C ILE A 193 -0.15 25.41 6.91
N VAL A 194 -0.23 25.02 8.18
CA VAL A 194 0.04 23.63 8.62
C VAL A 194 -1.31 22.90 8.70
N PRO A 195 -1.57 21.89 7.86
CA PRO A 195 -2.82 21.12 7.93
C PRO A 195 -2.95 20.41 9.27
N THR A 196 -4.14 20.45 9.88
CA THR A 196 -4.45 19.69 11.10
C THR A 196 -4.74 18.22 10.83
N VAL A 197 -5.09 17.89 9.58
CA VAL A 197 -5.25 16.54 9.06
C VAL A 197 -4.46 16.43 7.77
N SER A 198 -3.94 15.24 7.46
CA SER A 198 -3.25 15.03 6.19
C SER A 198 -4.18 15.29 5.00
N GLU A 199 -3.77 16.17 4.09
CA GLU A 199 -4.51 16.52 2.87
C GLU A 199 -4.55 15.38 1.85
N PHE A 200 -3.77 14.33 2.08
CA PHE A 200 -3.74 13.11 1.28
C PHE A 200 -4.72 12.05 1.78
N LEU A 201 -5.36 12.28 2.93
CA LEU A 201 -6.39 11.38 3.42
C LEU A 201 -7.74 11.62 2.72
N PRO A 202 -8.51 10.56 2.48
CA PRO A 202 -9.91 10.70 2.11
C PRO A 202 -10.68 11.52 3.16
N PRO A 203 -11.71 12.28 2.76
CA PRO A 203 -12.59 12.91 3.74
C PRO A 203 -13.29 11.82 4.57
N ALA A 204 -13.27 11.99 5.89
CA ALA A 204 -14.01 11.18 6.84
C ALA A 204 -15.45 11.69 6.94
N CYS A 205 -16.37 10.80 7.34
CA CYS A 205 -17.68 11.25 7.75
C CYS A 205 -17.55 12.19 8.97
N ARG A 206 -18.36 13.25 8.98
CA ARG A 206 -18.43 14.27 10.04
C ARG A 206 -19.83 14.48 10.60
N ALA A 207 -20.83 13.87 9.99
CA ALA A 207 -22.18 13.82 10.53
C ALA A 207 -22.91 12.66 9.88
N GLY A 208 -23.78 12.01 10.63
CA GLY A 208 -24.61 10.95 10.11
C GLY A 208 -25.95 10.86 10.81
N THR A 209 -26.86 10.13 10.19
CA THR A 209 -28.21 9.83 10.69
C THR A 209 -28.44 8.34 10.52
N SER A 210 -29.38 7.75 11.24
CA SER A 210 -29.76 6.36 11.02
C SER A 210 -30.47 6.16 9.68
N LEU A 211 -30.38 4.95 9.16
CA LEU A 211 -31.19 4.50 8.03
C LEU A 211 -32.59 4.07 8.51
N VAL A 212 -33.54 4.05 7.57
CA VAL A 212 -34.91 3.57 7.83
C VAL A 212 -34.85 2.12 8.34
N GLY A 213 -35.54 1.83 9.44
CA GLY A 213 -35.50 0.55 10.15
C GLY A 213 -34.45 0.46 11.27
N TYR A 214 -33.61 1.49 11.43
CA TYR A 214 -32.58 1.58 12.45
C TYR A 214 -32.71 2.84 13.33
N GLU A 215 -33.90 3.43 13.41
CA GLU A 215 -34.16 4.73 14.06
C GLU A 215 -33.73 4.76 15.53
N ARG A 216 -33.75 3.60 16.20
CA ARG A 216 -33.24 3.41 17.56
C ARG A 216 -31.77 3.82 17.71
N PHE A 217 -30.96 3.70 16.66
CA PHE A 217 -29.54 4.02 16.67
C PHE A 217 -29.23 5.44 16.17
N GLU A 218 -30.24 6.31 15.99
CA GLU A 218 -30.07 7.69 15.51
C GLU A 218 -29.00 8.46 16.27
N GLY A 219 -29.06 8.41 17.61
CA GLY A 219 -28.07 9.09 18.47
C GLY A 219 -26.66 8.53 18.29
N LEU A 220 -26.53 7.20 18.19
CA LEU A 220 -25.24 6.55 17.97
C LEU A 220 -24.66 6.90 16.60
N CYS A 221 -25.49 6.91 15.54
CA CYS A 221 -25.07 7.33 14.21
C CYS A 221 -24.63 8.79 14.19
N SER A 222 -25.39 9.69 14.82
CA SER A 222 -25.03 11.11 14.91
C SER A 222 -23.69 11.32 15.61
N TYR A 223 -23.46 10.63 16.74
CA TYR A 223 -22.22 10.70 17.50
C TYR A 223 -21.03 10.06 16.76
N ALA A 224 -21.14 8.80 16.37
CA ALA A 224 -20.01 8.03 15.86
C ALA A 224 -19.58 8.51 14.46
N CYS A 225 -20.54 8.88 13.62
CA CYS A 225 -20.25 9.41 12.29
C CYS A 225 -19.53 10.77 12.36
N ASN A 226 -19.61 11.52 13.47
CA ASN A 226 -18.82 12.74 13.65
C ASN A 226 -17.31 12.49 13.74
N PHE A 227 -16.90 11.27 14.11
CA PHE A 227 -15.51 10.85 14.25
C PHE A 227 -15.07 9.89 13.13
N GLY A 228 -15.82 9.83 12.02
CA GLY A 228 -15.53 8.93 10.91
C GLY A 228 -15.91 7.45 11.13
N PHE A 229 -16.42 7.08 12.30
CA PHE A 229 -16.96 5.74 12.56
C PHE A 229 -18.44 5.70 12.17
N CYS A 230 -18.72 5.50 10.87
CA CYS A 230 -20.07 5.57 10.32
C CYS A 230 -20.43 4.28 9.57
N PRO A 231 -20.90 3.22 10.26
CA PRO A 231 -21.26 1.96 9.63
C PRO A 231 -22.43 2.14 8.66
N LEU A 232 -22.17 1.98 7.35
CA LEU A 232 -23.12 2.30 6.28
C LEU A 232 -24.40 1.44 6.27
N HIS A 233 -24.41 0.32 7.01
CA HIS A 233 -25.57 -0.56 7.14
C HIS A 233 -26.66 0.02 8.05
N ILE A 234 -26.25 0.81 9.05
CA ILE A 234 -27.14 1.37 10.08
C ILE A 234 -27.20 2.89 9.95
N CYS A 235 -26.10 3.51 9.53
CA CYS A 235 -25.94 4.95 9.46
C CYS A 235 -25.75 5.43 8.02
N ARG A 236 -26.28 6.61 7.72
CA ARG A 236 -26.03 7.37 6.51
C ARG A 236 -25.19 8.59 6.83
N CYS A 237 -24.04 8.70 6.18
CA CYS A 237 -23.25 9.93 6.25
C CYS A 237 -24.00 11.09 5.57
N THR A 238 -24.09 12.23 6.27
CA THR A 238 -24.77 13.44 5.80
C THR A 238 -23.79 14.59 5.55
N SER A 239 -22.56 14.50 6.08
CA SER A 239 -21.50 15.49 5.88
C SER A 239 -20.12 14.83 5.98
N GLU A 240 -19.15 15.33 5.24
CA GLU A 240 -17.78 14.82 5.18
C GLU A 240 -16.74 15.94 5.40
N GLY A 241 -15.55 15.59 5.88
CA GLY A 241 -14.42 16.52 6.01
C GLY A 241 -13.19 15.84 6.63
N GLY A 242 -12.26 16.62 7.20
CA GLY A 242 -11.09 16.04 7.89
C GLY A 242 -11.48 15.11 9.05
N LEU A 243 -10.71 14.07 9.33
CA LEU A 243 -10.97 13.21 10.48
C LEU A 243 -10.91 14.04 11.79
N ILE A 244 -11.93 13.89 12.64
CA ILE A 244 -11.89 14.42 14.00
C ILE A 244 -11.44 13.27 14.89
N GLU A 245 -10.38 13.49 15.67
CA GLU A 245 -9.90 12.50 16.62
C GLU A 245 -11.01 12.25 17.67
N PRO A 246 -11.44 11.00 17.88
CA PRO A 246 -12.45 10.71 18.88
C PRO A 246 -11.88 10.92 20.29
N PRO A 247 -12.73 11.12 21.31
CA PRO A 247 -12.29 11.13 22.70
C PRO A 247 -11.49 9.87 23.05
N ALA A 248 -10.52 10.03 23.95
CA ALA A 248 -9.71 8.92 24.44
C ALA A 248 -10.60 7.82 25.04
N GLN A 249 -10.17 6.57 24.85
CA GLN A 249 -10.89 5.44 25.43
C GLN A 249 -10.68 5.39 26.95
N VAL A 250 -11.73 5.02 27.66
CA VAL A 250 -11.67 4.72 29.10
C VAL A 250 -11.30 3.25 29.24
N PRO A 251 -10.19 2.90 29.92
CA PRO A 251 -9.78 1.51 30.10
C PRO A 251 -10.89 0.65 30.71
N GLY A 252 -11.15 -0.52 30.12
CA GLY A 252 -12.18 -1.46 30.58
C GLY A 252 -13.62 -1.09 30.21
N ALA A 253 -13.88 0.15 29.76
CA ALA A 253 -15.21 0.56 29.35
C ALA A 253 -15.56 -0.03 27.97
N THR A 254 -16.75 -0.60 27.87
CA THR A 254 -17.32 -1.13 26.62
C THR A 254 -18.83 -1.16 26.73
N GLY A 255 -19.52 -1.42 25.61
CA GLY A 255 -20.96 -1.54 25.60
C GLY A 255 -21.48 -2.39 24.44
N LYS A 256 -22.67 -2.95 24.65
CA LYS A 256 -23.42 -3.73 23.66
C LYS A 256 -24.84 -3.17 23.51
N PRO A 257 -25.51 -3.36 22.37
CA PRO A 257 -26.88 -2.88 22.21
C PRO A 257 -27.87 -3.57 23.17
N VAL A 258 -28.90 -2.84 23.61
CA VAL A 258 -30.00 -3.41 24.41
C VAL A 258 -30.91 -4.26 23.51
N GLY A 259 -30.79 -5.57 23.66
CA GLY A 259 -31.52 -6.57 22.87
C GLY A 259 -30.59 -7.26 21.87
N ASP A 260 -31.15 -8.18 21.08
CA ASP A 260 -30.39 -8.93 20.09
C ASP A 260 -30.35 -8.17 18.74
N TYR A 261 -29.58 -7.09 18.72
CA TYR A 261 -29.37 -6.27 17.53
C TYR A 261 -27.90 -6.29 17.14
N ASN A 262 -27.60 -6.37 15.85
CA ASN A 262 -26.28 -6.01 15.35
C ASN A 262 -26.24 -4.50 15.14
N ASP A 263 -25.52 -3.80 16.01
CA ASP A 263 -25.31 -2.35 15.98
C ASP A 263 -24.00 -1.95 15.26
N GLU A 264 -23.34 -2.89 14.59
CA GLU A 264 -22.05 -2.69 13.91
C GLU A 264 -20.98 -2.06 14.83
N LYS A 265 -20.98 -2.43 16.12
CA LYS A 265 -20.07 -1.94 17.18
C LYS A 265 -20.24 -0.46 17.54
N LEU A 266 -21.39 0.14 17.23
CA LEU A 266 -21.69 1.53 17.62
C LEU A 266 -21.67 1.73 19.14
N CYS A 267 -22.24 0.79 19.91
CA CYS A 267 -22.22 0.80 21.37
C CYS A 267 -20.83 0.57 21.93
N GLU A 268 -20.04 -0.33 21.35
CA GLU A 268 -18.65 -0.56 21.75
C GLU A 268 -17.82 0.72 21.54
N PHE A 269 -17.99 1.39 20.39
CA PHE A 269 -17.32 2.64 20.07
C PHE A 269 -17.71 3.79 21.01
N ALA A 270 -19.01 3.96 21.28
CA ALA A 270 -19.54 5.01 22.14
C ALA A 270 -19.17 4.77 23.62
N CYS A 271 -19.51 3.60 24.16
CA CYS A 271 -19.35 3.28 25.57
C CYS A 271 -17.90 3.03 26.01
N SER A 272 -16.99 2.69 25.10
CA SER A 272 -15.55 2.72 25.41
C SER A 272 -15.00 4.15 25.58
N ARG A 273 -15.84 5.16 25.41
CA ARG A 273 -15.52 6.59 25.53
C ARG A 273 -16.51 7.22 26.52
N THR A 274 -16.44 8.55 26.66
CA THR A 274 -17.21 9.30 27.67
C THR A 274 -18.72 9.39 27.40
N TRP A 275 -19.28 8.60 26.48
CA TRP A 275 -20.70 8.67 26.12
C TRP A 275 -21.31 7.28 25.85
N CYS A 276 -22.12 6.79 26.79
CA CYS A 276 -22.86 5.52 26.66
C CYS A 276 -24.38 5.77 26.80
N PRO A 277 -25.14 5.82 25.70
CA PRO A 277 -26.59 6.08 25.75
C PRO A 277 -27.39 4.84 26.18
N GLU A 278 -28.64 5.01 26.64
CA GLU A 278 -29.53 3.93 27.12
C GLU A 278 -29.81 2.81 26.11
N VAL A 279 -29.60 3.07 24.81
CA VAL A 279 -29.68 2.04 23.76
C VAL A 279 -28.54 1.01 23.88
N CYS A 280 -27.53 1.30 24.68
CA CYS A 280 -26.40 0.44 25.00
C CYS A 280 -26.44 0.01 26.47
N LYS A 281 -26.05 -1.23 26.75
CA LYS A 281 -25.72 -1.74 28.08
C LYS A 281 -24.22 -1.57 28.29
N SER A 282 -23.83 -0.77 29.28
CA SER A 282 -22.44 -0.70 29.76
C SER A 282 -22.12 -1.98 30.55
N ASN A 283 -20.93 -2.52 30.37
CA ASN A 283 -20.46 -3.72 31.07
C ASN A 283 -19.99 -3.44 32.52
N ASP A 284 -20.53 -2.43 33.21
CA ASP A 284 -20.26 -2.26 34.65
C ASP A 284 -20.97 -3.34 35.49
N ASP A 285 -21.89 -4.10 34.88
CA ASP A 285 -22.56 -5.25 35.49
C ASP A 285 -22.18 -6.55 34.76
N GLU A 286 -21.50 -7.42 35.51
CA GLU A 286 -21.21 -8.85 35.30
C GLU A 286 -21.61 -9.48 33.95
N GLU A 287 -20.61 -9.77 33.12
CA GLU A 287 -20.53 -11.07 32.44
C GLU A 287 -19.06 -11.42 32.17
N THR A 288 -18.58 -12.44 32.88
CA THR A 288 -17.34 -13.15 32.55
C THR A 288 -17.38 -13.56 31.09
N GLU A 289 -16.35 -13.17 30.33
CA GLU A 289 -16.12 -13.71 28.99
C GLU A 289 -16.25 -15.25 29.03
N PRO A 290 -16.84 -15.89 28.01
CA PRO A 290 -16.82 -17.34 27.91
C PRO A 290 -15.38 -17.81 28.07
N PRO A 291 -15.11 -18.90 28.82
CA PRO A 291 -13.76 -19.32 29.12
C PRO A 291 -13.03 -19.52 27.79
N ILE A 292 -12.03 -18.66 27.56
CA ILE A 292 -11.02 -18.89 26.53
C ILE A 292 -10.50 -20.29 26.81
N GLU A 293 -10.64 -21.20 25.84
CA GLU A 293 -10.04 -22.53 25.89
C GLU A 293 -8.61 -22.38 26.45
N PRO A 294 -8.21 -23.13 27.49
CA PRO A 294 -6.95 -22.88 28.19
C PRO A 294 -5.70 -22.94 27.29
N ASN A 295 -5.84 -23.50 26.08
CA ASN A 295 -4.81 -23.53 25.04
C ASN A 295 -4.80 -22.31 24.08
N ASP A 296 -5.73 -21.36 24.21
CA ASP A 296 -5.90 -20.20 23.32
C ASP A 296 -5.69 -18.85 24.04
N THR A 297 -5.08 -18.90 25.23
CA THR A 297 -4.61 -17.69 25.92
C THR A 297 -3.27 -17.26 25.35
N CYS A 298 -3.19 -16.02 24.84
CA CYS A 298 -1.94 -15.43 24.35
C CYS A 298 -0.86 -15.48 25.44
N GLN A 299 0.12 -16.38 25.30
CA GLN A 299 1.21 -16.47 26.26
C GLN A 299 2.29 -15.46 25.88
N ALA A 300 2.94 -14.85 26.87
CA ALA A 300 4.06 -13.95 26.60
C ALA A 300 5.20 -14.66 25.84
N SER A 301 5.31 -15.99 25.96
CA SER A 301 6.21 -16.84 25.18
C SER A 301 5.87 -16.92 23.69
N ASP A 302 4.63 -16.64 23.30
CA ASP A 302 4.17 -16.68 21.90
C ASP A 302 4.48 -15.37 21.16
N LYS A 303 5.05 -14.37 21.85
CA LYS A 303 5.49 -13.12 21.23
C LYS A 303 6.50 -13.41 20.13
N THR A 304 6.16 -13.00 18.90
CA THR A 304 7.03 -13.09 17.72
C THR A 304 7.86 -11.82 17.50
N TYR A 305 7.81 -10.87 18.43
CA TYR A 305 8.54 -9.60 18.37
C TYR A 305 9.26 -9.32 19.69
N SER A 306 10.28 -8.47 19.64
CA SER A 306 11.10 -8.10 20.79
C SER A 306 10.87 -6.64 21.19
N ASP A 307 10.72 -6.41 22.49
CA ASP A 307 10.65 -5.08 23.09
C ASP A 307 12.04 -4.40 23.21
N LEU A 308 13.12 -5.05 22.76
CA LEU A 308 14.48 -4.48 22.79
C LEU A 308 14.56 -3.23 21.92
N ASP A 309 15.12 -2.17 22.49
CA ASP A 309 15.51 -0.98 21.75
C ASP A 309 16.75 -1.27 20.90
N LEU A 310 16.81 -0.61 19.75
CA LEU A 310 17.98 -0.71 18.88
C LEU A 310 19.07 0.24 19.35
N ASP A 311 20.30 -0.16 19.09
CA ASP A 311 21.52 0.58 19.42
C ASP A 311 21.73 1.86 18.59
N ARG A 312 20.83 2.14 17.64
CA ARG A 312 20.92 3.29 16.74
C ARG A 312 19.55 3.88 16.39
N THR A 313 19.47 5.20 16.46
CA THR A 313 18.39 6.00 15.87
C THR A 313 18.67 6.21 14.38
N GLY A 314 17.68 5.96 13.53
CA GLY A 314 17.82 6.15 12.09
C GLY A 314 18.07 7.62 11.72
N GLU A 315 18.92 7.82 10.71
CA GLU A 315 19.21 9.11 10.09
C GLU A 315 18.53 9.22 8.73
N TYR A 316 18.35 10.44 8.25
CA TYR A 316 17.78 10.72 6.94
C TYR A 316 18.68 11.68 6.19
N MET A 317 18.61 11.61 4.85
CA MET A 317 19.37 12.52 4.01
C MET A 317 18.94 13.96 4.25
N ARG A 318 19.91 14.82 4.55
CA ARG A 318 19.64 16.26 4.70
C ARG A 318 19.17 16.81 3.36
N TRP A 319 18.12 17.62 3.39
CA TRP A 319 17.47 18.16 2.19
C TRP A 319 18.43 18.90 1.24
N LEU A 320 19.48 19.54 1.76
CA LEU A 320 20.49 20.26 0.97
C LEU A 320 21.28 19.34 0.02
N LEU A 321 21.41 18.06 0.36
CA LEU A 321 22.06 17.05 -0.49
C LEU A 321 21.16 16.57 -1.65
N MET A 322 19.88 17.00 -1.70
CA MET A 322 19.00 16.77 -2.85
C MET A 322 19.36 17.67 -4.04
N ASP A 323 20.11 18.75 -3.80
CA ASP A 323 20.55 19.70 -4.82
C ASP A 323 21.68 19.10 -5.68
N PRO A 324 21.57 19.12 -7.02
CA PRO A 324 22.64 18.67 -7.92
C PRO A 324 24.01 19.29 -7.65
N GLU A 325 24.08 20.52 -7.12
CA GLU A 325 25.35 21.19 -6.80
C GLU A 325 26.09 20.53 -5.62
N ASN A 326 25.36 19.87 -4.71
CA ASN A 326 25.90 19.19 -3.53
C ASN A 326 26.03 17.67 -3.73
N ALA A 327 25.80 17.19 -4.96
CA ALA A 327 25.71 15.78 -5.32
C ALA A 327 27.01 14.95 -5.08
N ALA A 328 28.14 15.59 -4.82
CA ALA A 328 29.42 14.89 -4.57
C ALA A 328 29.87 14.90 -3.09
N ALA A 329 29.03 15.39 -2.16
CA ALA A 329 29.49 15.74 -0.82
C ALA A 329 29.54 14.59 0.21
N THR A 330 29.10 13.36 -0.12
CA THR A 330 29.18 12.25 0.85
C THR A 330 29.32 10.83 0.26
N GLY A 331 30.19 10.05 0.93
CA GLY A 331 30.40 8.62 0.84
C GLY A 331 29.33 7.78 1.55
N ARG A 332 28.38 8.38 2.27
CA ARG A 332 27.50 7.63 3.18
C ARG A 332 26.38 6.87 2.47
N GLN A 333 26.09 5.68 2.98
CA GLN A 333 24.98 4.85 2.53
C GLN A 333 24.23 4.21 3.70
N TYR A 334 22.89 4.30 3.65
CA TYR A 334 22.00 3.68 4.64
C TYR A 334 21.39 2.38 4.09
N ILE A 335 21.63 1.27 4.80
CA ILE A 335 21.06 -0.04 4.48
C ILE A 335 20.12 -0.48 5.60
N THR A 336 18.82 -0.46 5.35
CA THR A 336 17.80 -0.85 6.33
C THR A 336 17.44 -2.31 6.19
N ILE A 337 17.52 -3.07 7.28
CA ILE A 337 17.06 -4.45 7.33
C ILE A 337 15.89 -4.53 8.31
N VAL A 338 14.76 -5.05 7.81
CA VAL A 338 13.52 -5.25 8.56
C VAL A 338 13.37 -6.73 8.87
N ASN A 339 13.42 -7.09 10.17
CA ASN A 339 13.20 -8.44 10.65
C ASN A 339 11.74 -8.62 11.07
N LEU A 340 10.95 -9.28 10.23
CA LEU A 340 9.56 -9.64 10.51
C LEU A 340 9.39 -11.13 10.76
N THR A 341 10.48 -11.79 11.14
CA THR A 341 10.50 -13.20 11.51
C THR A 341 10.46 -13.31 13.03
N PRO A 342 10.03 -14.47 13.58
CA PRO A 342 10.14 -14.72 15.02
C PRO A 342 11.59 -15.01 15.45
N HIS A 343 12.57 -14.98 14.54
CA HIS A 343 13.96 -15.34 14.79
C HIS A 343 14.84 -14.09 14.84
N PRO A 344 15.74 -13.94 15.82
CA PRO A 344 16.67 -12.82 15.85
C PRO A 344 17.68 -12.92 14.70
N PHE A 345 18.01 -11.82 14.04
CA PHE A 345 19.17 -11.77 13.15
C PHE A 345 20.38 -11.39 13.97
N LYS A 346 21.28 -12.35 14.16
CA LYS A 346 22.48 -12.19 14.97
C LYS A 346 23.67 -11.89 14.09
N LEU A 347 24.28 -10.73 14.29
CA LEU A 347 25.50 -10.35 13.60
C LEU A 347 26.63 -11.22 14.13
N THR A 348 27.20 -12.03 13.26
CA THR A 348 28.26 -12.99 13.61
C THR A 348 29.64 -12.40 13.41
N SER A 349 29.83 -11.67 12.32
CA SER A 349 31.08 -10.98 12.01
C SER A 349 30.85 -9.85 11.03
N THR A 350 31.76 -8.87 11.05
CA THR A 350 31.89 -7.83 10.05
C THR A 350 33.31 -7.81 9.51
N HIS A 351 33.45 -7.37 8.26
CA HIS A 351 34.71 -7.02 7.65
C HIS A 351 34.52 -5.69 6.91
N SER A 352 35.48 -4.78 6.98
CA SER A 352 35.43 -3.52 6.25
C SER A 352 36.83 -3.10 5.83
N TYR A 353 36.95 -2.69 4.57
CA TYR A 353 38.16 -2.19 3.95
C TYR A 353 37.81 -0.88 3.24
N GLN A 354 38.61 0.16 3.53
CA GLN A 354 38.43 1.52 2.98
C GLN A 354 37.03 2.13 3.24
N MET A 355 36.55 1.96 4.47
CA MET A 355 35.30 2.55 4.97
C MET A 355 35.62 3.44 6.18
N ASP A 356 35.15 4.68 6.16
CA ASP A 356 35.26 5.61 7.31
C ASP A 356 34.34 5.17 8.47
N GLU A 357 33.21 4.53 8.14
CA GLU A 357 32.29 3.95 9.11
C GLU A 357 31.64 2.68 8.54
N PHE A 358 31.64 1.59 9.32
CA PHE A 358 30.92 0.36 8.98
C PHE A 358 30.11 -0.13 10.18
N ASN A 359 28.94 0.47 10.39
CA ASN A 359 28.13 0.29 11.60
C ASN A 359 26.97 -0.69 11.36
N TRP A 360 27.12 -1.90 11.91
CA TRP A 360 26.19 -3.02 11.80
C TRP A 360 25.92 -3.62 13.18
N GLY A 361 24.73 -4.20 13.36
CA GLY A 361 24.33 -4.76 14.65
C GLY A 361 23.24 -5.81 14.53
N ASP A 362 22.92 -6.43 15.67
CA ASP A 362 21.82 -7.38 15.80
C ASP A 362 20.47 -6.75 15.46
N ILE A 363 19.56 -7.55 14.93
CA ILE A 363 18.20 -7.11 14.58
C ILE A 363 17.19 -8.04 15.23
N PRO A 364 16.62 -7.65 16.38
CA PRO A 364 15.63 -8.45 17.08
C PRO A 364 14.37 -8.72 16.23
N PRO A 365 13.60 -9.78 16.56
CA PRO A 365 12.30 -10.03 15.94
C PRO A 365 11.38 -8.80 16.00
N GLY A 366 10.71 -8.48 14.89
CA GLY A 366 9.78 -7.35 14.77
C GLY A 366 10.45 -5.96 14.77
N ARG A 367 11.78 -5.87 14.66
CA ARG A 367 12.52 -4.60 14.62
C ARG A 367 13.16 -4.35 13.26
N ALA A 368 13.45 -3.09 12.98
CA ALA A 368 14.14 -2.65 11.77
C ALA A 368 15.36 -1.81 12.13
N ARG A 369 16.55 -2.23 11.69
CA ARG A 369 17.80 -1.49 11.93
C ARG A 369 18.26 -0.82 10.65
N GLN A 370 18.53 0.48 10.72
CA GLN A 370 19.28 1.18 9.69
C GLN A 370 20.78 1.00 9.97
N ASN A 371 21.50 0.36 9.05
CA ASN A 371 22.94 0.16 9.09
C ASN A 371 23.65 1.22 8.24
N VAL A 372 24.94 1.46 8.49
CA VAL A 372 25.76 2.42 7.73
C VAL A 372 26.94 1.72 7.08
N ALA A 373 27.12 2.01 5.80
CA ALA A 373 28.39 1.88 5.11
C ALA A 373 28.79 3.28 4.62
N HIS A 374 29.80 3.87 5.26
CA HIS A 374 30.37 5.15 4.86
C HIS A 374 31.71 4.86 4.18
N TYR A 375 31.69 4.93 2.85
CA TYR A 375 32.88 4.74 2.02
C TYR A 375 33.87 5.86 2.29
N THR A 376 35.16 5.55 2.25
CA THR A 376 36.17 6.55 2.61
C THR A 376 36.13 7.77 1.71
N GLU A 377 36.18 8.95 2.32
CA GLU A 377 36.26 10.24 1.63
C GLU A 377 37.70 10.77 1.57
N ASP A 378 38.68 9.97 2.02
CA ASP A 378 40.10 10.32 1.92
C ASP A 378 40.53 10.43 0.45
N ILE A 379 41.08 11.59 0.10
CA ILE A 379 41.54 11.93 -1.25
C ILE A 379 42.74 11.05 -1.67
N GLU A 380 43.48 10.50 -0.70
CA GLU A 380 44.62 9.61 -0.95
C GLU A 380 44.20 8.12 -1.07
N ALA A 381 42.95 7.77 -0.73
CA ALA A 381 42.46 6.41 -0.80
C ALA A 381 42.01 6.02 -2.22
N ASN A 382 42.36 4.81 -2.63
CA ASN A 382 41.89 4.25 -3.89
C ASN A 382 40.49 3.64 -3.70
N ASN A 383 39.46 4.27 -4.21
CA ASN A 383 38.06 3.85 -4.04
C ASN A 383 37.59 2.73 -4.99
N VAL A 384 38.51 2.12 -5.74
CA VAL A 384 38.19 1.10 -6.76
C VAL A 384 37.76 -0.22 -6.13
N ASP A 385 38.26 -0.56 -4.95
CA ASP A 385 38.04 -1.85 -4.28
C ASP A 385 37.50 -1.76 -2.84
N ASP A 386 36.86 -0.64 -2.50
CA ASP A 386 36.15 -0.48 -1.22
C ASP A 386 35.17 -1.63 -1.01
N ASN A 387 35.22 -2.23 0.18
CA ASN A 387 34.42 -3.42 0.48
C ASN A 387 34.10 -3.56 1.96
N GLY A 388 32.83 -3.77 2.27
CA GLY A 388 32.34 -4.07 3.59
C GLY A 388 31.35 -5.22 3.55
N GLU A 389 31.45 -6.14 4.50
CA GLU A 389 30.61 -7.34 4.61
C GLU A 389 30.08 -7.51 6.03
N ALA A 390 28.80 -7.80 6.16
CA ALA A 390 28.14 -8.13 7.42
C ALA A 390 27.45 -9.49 7.32
N TYR A 391 27.80 -10.38 8.24
CA TYR A 391 27.39 -11.79 8.24
C TYR A 391 26.37 -12.05 9.34
N TYR A 392 25.21 -12.62 8.97
CA TYR A 392 24.11 -12.84 9.90
C TYR A 392 23.68 -14.30 9.98
N ASP A 393 23.43 -14.75 11.22
CA ASP A 393 22.72 -15.99 11.54
C ASP A 393 21.25 -15.68 11.88
N ILE A 394 20.32 -16.50 11.41
CA ILE A 394 18.88 -16.36 11.68
C ILE A 394 18.49 -17.28 12.84
N GLY A 395 18.57 -16.75 14.06
CA GLY A 395 18.29 -17.48 15.30
C GLY A 395 18.96 -18.86 15.31
N ASN A 396 18.21 -19.88 15.71
CA ASN A 396 18.67 -21.27 15.73
C ASN A 396 18.22 -22.07 14.49
N THR A 397 17.88 -21.40 13.38
CA THR A 397 17.34 -22.06 12.17
C THR A 397 18.42 -22.69 11.29
N GLY A 398 19.70 -22.42 11.58
CA GLY A 398 20.84 -22.80 10.74
C GLY A 398 20.96 -22.00 9.44
N LYS A 399 20.02 -21.09 9.14
CA LYS A 399 20.06 -20.26 7.94
C LYS A 399 20.88 -19.00 8.17
N LYS A 400 21.51 -18.53 7.10
CA LYS A 400 22.44 -17.39 7.12
C LYS A 400 22.21 -16.46 5.95
N PHE A 401 22.58 -15.19 6.11
CA PHE A 401 22.66 -14.25 5.00
C PHE A 401 23.83 -13.28 5.17
N VAL A 402 24.27 -12.70 4.06
CA VAL A 402 25.38 -11.74 4.03
C VAL A 402 24.92 -10.47 3.33
N VAL A 403 25.34 -9.31 3.84
CA VAL A 403 25.16 -8.03 3.15
C VAL A 403 26.52 -7.47 2.81
N ARG A 404 26.70 -7.06 1.55
CA ARG A 404 27.94 -6.46 1.07
C ARG A 404 27.70 -5.04 0.56
N ALA A 405 28.58 -4.13 0.94
CA ALA A 405 28.67 -2.77 0.43
C ALA A 405 30.02 -2.66 -0.31
N THR A 406 29.99 -2.49 -1.63
CA THR A 406 31.22 -2.55 -2.46
C THR A 406 31.19 -1.53 -3.59
N THR A 407 32.35 -1.19 -4.15
CA THR A 407 32.47 -0.37 -5.36
C THR A 407 32.79 -1.21 -6.60
N HIS A 408 32.14 -0.88 -7.71
CA HIS A 408 32.40 -1.41 -9.05
C HIS A 408 32.74 -0.25 -10.00
N ILE A 409 33.97 0.24 -9.92
CA ILE A 409 34.49 1.28 -10.84
C ILE A 409 34.99 0.60 -12.13
N PRO A 410 34.73 1.15 -13.33
CA PRO A 410 34.22 2.50 -13.63
C PRO A 410 32.72 2.56 -13.98
N ASP A 411 31.84 1.75 -13.37
CA ASP A 411 30.40 1.83 -13.67
C ASP A 411 29.82 3.22 -13.33
N ALA A 412 28.84 3.67 -14.13
CA ALA A 412 28.18 4.98 -13.97
C ALA A 412 27.53 5.18 -12.58
N TYR A 413 27.16 4.07 -11.94
CA TYR A 413 26.86 4.03 -10.53
C TYR A 413 27.88 3.09 -9.92
N PRO A 414 28.93 3.53 -9.22
CA PRO A 414 29.97 2.62 -8.77
C PRO A 414 29.58 1.87 -7.47
N ARG A 415 28.85 2.50 -6.55
CA ARG A 415 28.45 1.89 -5.27
C ARG A 415 27.42 0.78 -5.45
N ARG A 416 27.58 -0.32 -4.72
CA ARG A 416 26.75 -1.52 -4.77
C ARG A 416 26.33 -1.94 -3.37
N VAL A 417 25.07 -2.37 -3.27
CA VAL A 417 24.59 -3.15 -2.11
C VAL A 417 24.17 -4.51 -2.61
N VAL A 418 24.80 -5.56 -2.08
CA VAL A 418 24.48 -6.95 -2.41
C VAL A 418 23.84 -7.60 -1.20
N PHE A 419 22.62 -8.09 -1.36
CA PHE A 419 22.01 -9.01 -0.40
C PHE A 419 22.20 -10.43 -0.89
N ASP A 420 23.05 -11.18 -0.20
CA ASP A 420 23.29 -12.59 -0.46
C ASP A 420 22.50 -13.44 0.54
N LEU A 421 21.37 -13.95 0.05
CA LEU A 421 20.45 -14.79 0.81
C LEU A 421 20.59 -16.26 0.39
N SER A 422 21.74 -16.64 -0.19
CA SER A 422 21.98 -18.02 -0.66
C SER A 422 21.97 -19.02 0.49
N GLY A 423 22.42 -18.61 1.67
CA GLY A 423 22.33 -19.39 2.92
C GLY A 423 20.89 -19.62 3.42
N MET A 424 19.89 -19.02 2.77
CA MET A 424 18.47 -19.27 2.97
C MET A 424 17.80 -19.93 1.75
N GLY A 425 18.56 -20.24 0.70
CA GLY A 425 18.04 -20.72 -0.58
C GLY A 425 17.27 -19.67 -1.39
N LYS A 426 17.52 -18.37 -1.16
CA LYS A 426 16.81 -17.26 -1.84
C LYS A 426 17.63 -16.54 -2.91
N GLY A 427 18.86 -16.99 -3.15
CA GLY A 427 19.77 -16.39 -4.14
C GLY A 427 20.32 -15.04 -3.69
N GLN A 428 20.79 -14.25 -4.66
CA GLN A 428 21.44 -12.97 -4.38
C GLN A 428 20.84 -11.87 -5.25
N ARG A 429 20.83 -10.63 -4.73
CA ARG A 429 20.45 -9.44 -5.49
C ARG A 429 21.46 -8.32 -5.27
N GLU A 430 21.99 -7.81 -6.37
CA GLU A 430 22.81 -6.61 -6.40
C GLU A 430 21.94 -5.39 -6.76
N TYR A 431 22.07 -4.32 -5.97
CA TYR A 431 21.47 -3.02 -6.21
C TYR A 431 22.55 -2.01 -6.60
N ARG A 432 22.31 -1.31 -7.71
CA ARG A 432 23.06 -0.09 -8.07
C ARG A 432 22.50 1.08 -7.28
N VAL A 433 23.37 1.96 -6.84
CA VAL A 433 23.03 3.07 -5.95
C VAL A 433 23.15 4.37 -6.74
N PRO A 434 22.04 4.93 -7.27
CA PRO A 434 22.11 6.01 -8.26
C PRO A 434 22.26 7.41 -7.67
N GLY A 435 22.19 7.56 -6.35
CA GLY A 435 22.22 8.86 -5.68
C GLY A 435 22.86 8.79 -4.29
N GLN A 436 22.99 9.95 -3.65
CA GLN A 436 23.61 10.13 -2.34
C GLN A 436 22.67 9.64 -1.25
N GLU A 437 23.23 8.98 -0.23
CA GLU A 437 22.49 8.50 0.95
C GLU A 437 21.17 7.74 0.63
N VAL A 438 21.05 7.18 -0.57
CA VAL A 438 19.83 6.50 -1.03
C VAL A 438 19.63 5.25 -0.15
N PRO A 439 18.47 5.14 0.53
CA PRO A 439 18.21 4.01 1.39
C PRO A 439 17.97 2.76 0.55
N VAL A 440 18.63 1.66 0.91
CA VAL A 440 18.35 0.33 0.37
C VAL A 440 17.73 -0.52 1.47
N THR A 441 16.54 -1.08 1.22
CA THR A 441 15.79 -1.83 2.23
C THR A 441 15.65 -3.30 1.88
N LEU A 442 16.01 -4.17 2.83
CA LEU A 442 15.73 -5.60 2.81
C LEU A 442 14.65 -5.92 3.84
N VAL A 443 13.59 -6.58 3.41
CA VAL A 443 12.55 -7.13 4.32
C VAL A 443 12.63 -8.64 4.26
N ILE A 444 12.72 -9.28 5.43
CA ILE A 444 12.61 -10.73 5.56
C ILE A 444 11.46 -11.03 6.53
N THR A 445 10.55 -11.90 6.12
CA THR A 445 9.39 -12.36 6.90
C THR A 445 9.24 -13.88 6.78
N GLY A 446 8.28 -14.43 7.53
CA GLY A 446 8.05 -15.87 7.63
C GLY A 446 8.87 -16.52 8.75
N SER A 447 8.95 -17.84 8.72
CA SER A 447 9.62 -18.64 9.76
C SER A 447 10.16 -19.95 9.19
N ASP A 448 10.88 -20.72 10.01
CA ASP A 448 11.34 -22.05 9.59
C ASP A 448 10.17 -23.01 9.30
N SER A 449 9.04 -22.86 10.01
CA SER A 449 7.85 -23.70 9.83
C SER A 449 7.04 -23.38 8.57
N PHE A 450 6.98 -22.10 8.17
CA PHE A 450 6.15 -21.64 7.04
C PHE A 450 6.97 -21.22 5.81
N GLY A 451 8.30 -21.29 5.92
CA GLY A 451 9.23 -20.78 4.92
C GLY A 451 9.46 -19.27 5.04
N PHE A 452 10.63 -18.82 4.58
CA PHE A 452 11.01 -17.41 4.56
C PHE A 452 10.57 -16.75 3.25
N ILE A 453 10.15 -15.49 3.34
CA ILE A 453 9.80 -14.62 2.22
C ILE A 453 10.66 -13.35 2.33
N THR A 454 11.09 -12.83 1.20
CA THR A 454 12.01 -11.68 1.14
C THR A 454 11.53 -10.66 0.14
N SER A 455 11.88 -9.38 0.34
CA SER A 455 11.59 -8.31 -0.63
C SER A 455 12.30 -8.47 -1.99
N LEU A 456 13.21 -9.45 -2.12
CA LEU A 456 13.95 -9.74 -3.36
C LEU A 456 13.19 -10.68 -4.31
N SER A 457 12.23 -11.42 -3.78
CA SER A 457 11.46 -12.44 -4.49
C SER A 457 10.01 -11.98 -4.65
N HIS A 458 9.47 -11.97 -5.86
CA HIS A 458 8.04 -11.82 -6.06
C HIS A 458 7.33 -13.05 -5.49
N GLY A 459 6.44 -12.85 -4.52
CA GLY A 459 5.57 -13.89 -4.00
C GLY A 459 4.59 -14.39 -5.07
N PRO A 460 3.92 -15.54 -4.84
CA PRO A 460 2.89 -16.02 -5.73
C PRO A 460 1.76 -14.97 -5.85
N GLY A 461 1.30 -14.68 -7.07
CA GLY A 461 0.30 -13.62 -7.31
C GLY A 461 -1.04 -13.84 -6.59
N ASN A 462 -1.31 -15.06 -6.12
CA ASN A 462 -2.48 -15.44 -5.33
C ASN A 462 -2.17 -15.60 -3.82
N TRP A 463 -1.07 -15.02 -3.31
CA TRP A 463 -0.63 -15.20 -1.92
C TRP A 463 -1.74 -14.89 -0.90
N MET A 464 -2.55 -13.85 -1.13
CA MET A 464 -3.68 -13.49 -0.25
C MET A 464 -4.71 -14.63 -0.15
N ASN A 465 -4.95 -15.34 -1.25
CA ASN A 465 -5.85 -16.49 -1.26
C ASN A 465 -5.18 -17.72 -0.63
N ALA A 466 -3.88 -17.91 -0.86
CA ALA A 466 -3.11 -19.03 -0.33
C ALA A 466 -2.98 -19.02 1.20
N ILE A 467 -3.06 -17.84 1.83
CA ILE A 467 -2.98 -17.71 3.29
C ILE A 467 -4.36 -17.73 3.98
N LYS A 468 -5.47 -17.90 3.25
CA LYS A 468 -6.83 -17.84 3.84
C LYS A 468 -7.02 -18.80 5.00
N ASP A 469 -6.52 -20.03 4.88
CA ASP A 469 -6.62 -21.04 5.94
C ASP A 469 -5.77 -20.70 7.18
N THR A 470 -4.76 -19.84 7.01
CA THR A 470 -3.89 -19.34 8.09
C THR A 470 -4.48 -18.10 8.77
N ILE A 471 -5.00 -17.13 8.00
CA ILE A 471 -5.61 -15.91 8.56
C ILE A 471 -7.02 -16.17 9.11
N ARG A 472 -7.75 -17.15 8.54
CA ARG A 472 -9.13 -17.50 8.91
C ARG A 472 -10.02 -16.26 9.03
N ASP A 473 -10.73 -16.12 10.15
CA ASP A 473 -11.69 -15.04 10.41
C ASP A 473 -11.06 -13.79 11.06
N ARG A 474 -9.73 -13.63 10.99
CA ARG A 474 -9.04 -12.43 11.48
C ARG A 474 -9.58 -11.19 10.75
N ARG A 475 -9.88 -10.12 11.48
CA ARG A 475 -10.34 -8.87 10.88
C ARG A 475 -9.15 -8.17 10.23
N VAL A 476 -9.42 -7.31 9.25
CA VAL A 476 -8.37 -6.52 8.57
C VAL A 476 -7.53 -5.68 9.56
N VAL A 477 -8.14 -5.20 10.65
CA VAL A 477 -7.43 -4.46 11.71
C VAL A 477 -6.42 -5.32 12.48
N ASP A 478 -6.56 -6.65 12.41
CA ASP A 478 -5.68 -7.60 13.06
C ASP A 478 -4.55 -8.07 12.10
N LEU A 479 -4.47 -7.52 10.87
CA LEU A 479 -3.48 -7.87 9.85
C LEU A 479 -2.45 -6.75 9.64
N VAL A 480 -1.17 -7.11 9.67
CA VAL A 480 -0.06 -6.22 9.28
C VAL A 480 0.53 -6.70 7.96
N MET A 481 0.54 -5.82 6.96
CA MET A 481 1.03 -6.11 5.60
C MET A 481 2.29 -5.28 5.32
N PRO A 482 3.47 -5.81 5.64
CA PRO A 482 4.73 -5.09 5.44
C PRO A 482 5.11 -5.02 3.96
N GLY A 483 5.62 -3.87 3.51
CA GLY A 483 6.09 -3.71 2.14
C GLY A 483 4.98 -3.70 1.08
N THR A 484 3.73 -3.52 1.50
CA THR A 484 2.60 -3.47 0.57
C THR A 484 2.24 -2.03 0.23
N HIS A 485 2.78 -1.55 -0.87
CA HIS A 485 2.15 -0.48 -1.63
C HIS A 485 0.89 -1.12 -2.26
N ASP A 486 -0.29 -0.86 -1.68
CA ASP A 486 -1.61 -1.29 -2.17
C ASP A 486 -2.10 -2.73 -1.87
N SER A 487 -1.58 -3.46 -0.88
CA SER A 487 -2.18 -4.77 -0.51
C SER A 487 -3.15 -4.67 0.66
N GLY A 488 -4.21 -5.48 0.61
CA GLY A 488 -5.28 -5.59 1.61
C GLY A 488 -6.07 -4.31 1.92
N MET A 489 -5.90 -3.26 1.11
CA MET A 489 -6.90 -2.23 0.98
C MET A 489 -7.93 -2.63 -0.07
N SER A 490 -8.99 -3.30 0.39
CA SER A 490 -10.29 -3.17 -0.26
C SER A 490 -11.25 -2.55 0.75
N LYS A 491 -11.46 -1.23 0.61
CA LYS A 491 -12.70 -0.59 1.02
C LYS A 491 -13.28 0.08 -0.22
N ILE A 492 -14.48 -0.33 -0.59
CA ILE A 492 -15.32 0.50 -1.42
C ILE A 492 -15.88 1.58 -0.50
N THR A 493 -15.19 2.71 -0.46
CA THR A 493 -15.72 4.00 0.00
C THR A 493 -15.37 5.01 -1.09
N ASP A 494 -16.26 5.96 -1.35
CA ASP A 494 -16.16 6.97 -2.42
C ASP A 494 -15.02 7.99 -2.22
N ALA A 495 -13.88 7.57 -1.69
CA ALA A 495 -12.85 8.46 -1.18
C ALA A 495 -11.43 8.19 -1.72
N LEU A 496 -11.23 7.30 -2.70
CA LEU A 496 -10.01 7.27 -3.52
C LEU A 496 -10.27 7.70 -4.96
N LEU A 497 -9.74 8.88 -5.28
CA LEU A 497 -9.56 9.42 -6.61
C LEU A 497 -8.52 8.60 -7.39
N SER A 498 -8.97 7.58 -8.10
CA SER A 498 -8.35 7.17 -9.37
C SER A 498 -9.42 6.74 -10.38
N GLY A 499 -9.93 7.74 -11.10
CA GLY A 499 -10.29 7.66 -12.52
C GLY A 499 -11.35 6.67 -12.98
N CYS A 500 -12.63 7.00 -12.80
CA CYS A 500 -13.51 7.30 -13.95
C CYS A 500 -14.80 7.95 -13.44
N ARG A 501 -14.93 9.28 -13.57
CA ARG A 501 -16.20 9.98 -13.33
C ARG A 501 -17.17 9.59 -14.45
N ILE A 502 -18.23 8.87 -14.12
CA ILE A 502 -19.52 8.99 -14.83
C ILE A 502 -20.43 9.79 -13.89
N ARG A 503 -20.91 10.94 -14.40
CA ARG A 503 -21.86 11.82 -13.71
C ARG A 503 -23.12 11.03 -13.33
N SER A 504 -23.52 11.16 -12.07
CA SER A 504 -24.83 10.77 -11.57
C SER A 504 -25.90 11.80 -11.96
N PRO A 505 -27.15 11.35 -12.11
CA PRO A 505 -28.17 11.79 -11.16
C PRO A 505 -28.86 10.59 -10.48
N ILE A 506 -28.92 10.62 -9.14
CA ILE A 506 -29.67 9.64 -8.33
C ILE A 506 -31.16 10.02 -8.33
N ARG A 507 -32.00 9.08 -8.77
CA ARG A 507 -33.35 8.85 -8.23
C ARG A 507 -33.47 7.38 -7.82
N PRO A 508 -34.34 7.06 -6.86
CA PRO A 508 -34.38 5.75 -6.22
C PRO A 508 -35.09 4.73 -7.12
N ARG A 509 -34.57 3.49 -7.17
CA ARG A 509 -35.43 2.30 -7.23
C ARG A 509 -34.67 0.98 -7.02
N HIS A 510 -35.34 0.14 -6.23
CA HIS A 510 -35.20 -1.30 -6.00
C HIS A 510 -34.06 -1.80 -5.09
N THR A 511 -34.48 -2.08 -3.85
CA THR A 511 -34.14 -3.29 -3.11
C THR A 511 -34.10 -4.50 -4.05
N ALA A 512 -32.98 -5.22 -4.09
CA ALA A 512 -32.99 -6.60 -4.51
C ALA A 512 -33.46 -7.41 -3.30
N ASP A 513 -34.78 -7.53 -3.15
CA ASP A 513 -35.34 -8.55 -2.28
C ASP A 513 -34.82 -9.91 -2.77
N CYS A 514 -34.21 -10.67 -1.87
CA CYS A 514 -33.97 -12.09 -2.07
C CYS A 514 -35.32 -12.82 -1.99
N ALA A 515 -36.15 -12.65 -3.01
CA ALA A 515 -37.41 -13.35 -3.16
C ALA A 515 -37.35 -14.25 -4.39
N GLY A 516 -37.29 -15.56 -4.13
CA GLY A 516 -37.83 -16.59 -5.01
C GLY A 516 -36.82 -17.36 -5.88
N ALA A 517 -36.61 -18.62 -5.53
CA ALA A 517 -36.90 -19.73 -6.43
C ALA A 517 -37.33 -20.94 -5.58
N ASN A 518 -38.50 -21.49 -5.91
CA ASN A 518 -38.99 -22.78 -5.41
C ASN A 518 -38.04 -23.92 -5.78
#